data_AF-A0A661WE37-F1
#
_entry.id   AF-A0A661WE37-F1
#
_cell.length_a   1.000
_cell.length_b   1.000
_cell.length_c   1.000
_cell.angle_alpha   90.00
_cell.angle_beta   90.00
_cell.angle_gamma   90.00
#
_symmetry.space_group_name_H-M   'P 1'
#
loop_
_entity.id
_entity.type
_entity.pdbx_description
1 polymer ?
#
loop_
_entity_poly.entity_id
_entity_poly.type
_entity_poly.pdbx_seq_one_letter_code
_entity_poly.pdbx_strand_id
1 'polypeptide(L)'
;MLDIARKHQITVPASILRLSGLVQIGDEEPYNFNNFLEKFKTLRLFYRSPDVIARVTREAVEDAVRDNIRYMELRFTPVALSRAERFPLHDVMEWVCESANRTAEKFRIDVKLIASVNRHESPELAEQVAWLASGMQDQGIVGLDIAGNEAEFSGKPFAPIFREAKESGLKVTVHAGEWGGAENVREAIEVLGADRIGHGVRIMEDENVVALAKERGTVFEVC
;
A
#
# COMPACT_ATOMS: atom_id res chain seq x y z
N MET A 1 -3.67 -9.76 -16.31
CA MET A 1 -4.62 -8.67 -16.68
C MET A 1 -5.50 -8.99 -17.90
N LEU A 2 -4.97 -9.28 -19.10
CA LEU A 2 -5.80 -9.57 -20.28
C LEU A 2 -6.80 -10.72 -20.06
N ASP A 3 -6.38 -11.79 -19.38
CA ASP A 3 -7.27 -12.92 -19.08
C ASP A 3 -8.44 -12.51 -18.18
N ILE A 4 -8.19 -11.63 -17.20
CA ILE A 4 -9.22 -11.07 -16.31
C ILE A 4 -10.17 -10.18 -17.13
N ALA A 5 -9.63 -9.33 -18.02
CA ALA A 5 -10.44 -8.49 -18.88
C ALA A 5 -11.38 -9.29 -19.78
N ARG A 6 -10.90 -10.40 -20.38
CA ARG A 6 -11.75 -11.30 -21.17
C ARG A 6 -12.83 -11.97 -20.32
N LYS A 7 -12.45 -12.53 -19.15
CA LYS A 7 -13.39 -13.25 -18.26
C LYS A 7 -14.48 -12.33 -17.70
N HIS A 8 -14.13 -11.10 -17.33
CA HIS A 8 -15.03 -10.14 -16.68
C HIS A 8 -15.54 -9.03 -17.63
N GLN A 9 -15.32 -9.18 -18.93
CA GLN A 9 -15.77 -8.26 -19.98
C GLN A 9 -15.35 -6.80 -19.73
N ILE A 10 -14.12 -6.60 -19.25
CA ILE A 10 -13.53 -5.26 -19.07
C ILE A 10 -13.04 -4.75 -20.42
N THR A 11 -13.52 -3.58 -20.82
CA THR A 11 -13.03 -2.91 -22.04
C THR A 11 -11.59 -2.42 -21.82
N VAL A 12 -10.64 -3.03 -22.54
CA VAL A 12 -9.22 -2.67 -22.51
C VAL A 12 -8.67 -2.60 -23.93
N PRO A 13 -7.57 -1.87 -24.17
CA PRO A 13 -6.89 -1.93 -25.47
C PRO A 13 -6.52 -3.36 -25.84
N ALA A 14 -6.81 -3.77 -27.09
CA ALA A 14 -6.59 -5.14 -27.55
C ALA A 14 -5.11 -5.54 -27.64
N SER A 15 -4.20 -4.57 -27.81
CA SER A 15 -2.76 -4.81 -27.92
C SER A 15 -2.08 -4.68 -26.56
N ILE A 16 -1.22 -5.64 -26.20
CA ILE A 16 -0.39 -5.63 -24.98
C ILE A 16 0.34 -4.30 -24.82
N LEU A 17 0.98 -3.80 -25.88
CA LEU A 17 1.73 -2.54 -25.86
C LEU A 17 0.89 -1.31 -25.45
N ARG A 18 -0.39 -1.27 -25.86
CA ARG A 18 -1.28 -0.17 -25.46
C ARG A 18 -1.81 -0.35 -24.05
N LEU A 19 -2.03 -1.59 -23.62
CA LEU A 19 -2.43 -1.86 -22.24
C LEU A 19 -1.28 -1.55 -21.27
N SER A 20 -0.03 -1.92 -21.60
CA SER A 20 1.14 -1.62 -20.77
C SER A 20 1.30 -0.12 -20.57
N GLY A 21 1.11 0.71 -21.60
CA GLY A 21 1.12 2.17 -21.47
C GLY A 21 0.06 2.74 -20.51
N LEU A 22 -1.00 1.99 -20.16
CA LEU A 22 -2.01 2.43 -19.18
C LEU A 22 -1.70 1.99 -17.74
N VAL A 23 -0.76 1.07 -17.54
CA VAL A 23 -0.52 0.41 -16.24
C VAL A 23 0.95 0.39 -15.82
N GLN A 24 1.86 0.82 -16.70
CA GLN A 24 3.28 1.00 -16.45
C GLN A 24 3.66 2.44 -16.80
N ILE A 25 4.66 2.99 -16.09
CA ILE A 25 5.32 4.24 -16.48
C ILE A 25 6.21 3.92 -17.69
N GLY A 26 5.96 4.57 -18.82
CA GLY A 26 6.81 4.50 -20.00
C GLY A 26 8.03 5.42 -19.92
N ASP A 27 9.04 5.13 -20.75
CA ASP A 27 10.33 5.84 -20.76
C ASP A 27 10.20 7.33 -21.13
N GLU A 28 9.19 7.69 -21.93
CA GLU A 28 8.93 9.06 -22.38
C GLU A 28 7.96 9.84 -21.48
N GLU A 29 7.41 9.21 -20.44
CA GLU A 29 6.45 9.86 -19.55
C GLU A 29 7.17 10.70 -18.49
N PRO A 30 6.74 11.95 -18.22
CA PRO A 30 7.31 12.74 -17.14
C PRO A 30 7.15 12.03 -15.78
N TYR A 31 8.23 11.93 -15.02
CA TYR A 31 8.23 11.28 -13.70
C TYR A 31 7.70 12.24 -12.64
N ASN A 32 6.40 12.14 -12.37
CA ASN A 32 5.72 12.89 -11.32
C ASN A 32 4.60 12.04 -10.70
N PHE A 33 4.18 12.42 -9.50
CA PHE A 33 3.14 11.72 -8.75
C PHE A 33 1.83 11.58 -9.53
N ASN A 34 1.45 12.58 -10.32
CA ASN A 34 0.19 12.56 -11.05
C ASN A 34 0.20 11.43 -12.09
N ASN A 35 1.22 11.37 -12.95
CA ASN A 35 1.36 10.32 -13.97
C ASN A 35 1.46 8.92 -13.33
N PHE A 36 2.16 8.80 -12.20
CA PHE A 36 2.26 7.56 -11.43
C PHE A 36 0.90 7.11 -10.88
N LEU A 37 0.19 7.99 -10.17
CA LEU A 37 -1.10 7.67 -9.56
C LEU A 37 -2.20 7.42 -10.60
N GLU A 38 -2.13 8.03 -11.79
CA GLU A 38 -3.07 7.75 -12.89
C GLU A 38 -3.05 6.27 -13.31
N LYS A 39 -1.89 5.58 -13.28
CA LYS A 39 -1.81 4.15 -13.63
C LYS A 39 -2.69 3.30 -12.71
N PHE A 40 -2.81 3.69 -11.44
CA PHE A 40 -3.66 2.99 -10.48
C PHE A 40 -5.15 3.08 -10.81
N LYS A 41 -5.62 4.14 -11.51
CA LYS A 41 -7.01 4.20 -11.97
C LYS A 41 -7.33 3.04 -12.90
N THR A 42 -6.42 2.71 -13.81
CA THR A 42 -6.57 1.55 -14.70
C THR A 42 -6.42 0.23 -13.95
N LEU A 43 -5.39 0.09 -13.11
CA LEU A 43 -5.13 -1.15 -12.37
C LEU A 43 -6.33 -1.56 -11.49
N ARG A 44 -6.99 -0.59 -10.85
CA ARG A 44 -8.13 -0.83 -9.96
C ARG A 44 -9.36 -1.40 -10.68
N LEU A 45 -9.46 -1.27 -12.01
CA LEU A 45 -10.57 -1.84 -12.78
C LEU A 45 -10.58 -3.37 -12.77
N PHE A 46 -9.49 -4.04 -12.38
CA PHE A 46 -9.36 -5.48 -12.53
C PHE A 46 -9.83 -6.28 -11.32
N TYR A 47 -10.12 -5.66 -10.17
CA TYR A 47 -10.55 -6.34 -8.94
C TYR A 47 -12.03 -6.76 -8.96
N ARG A 48 -12.43 -7.57 -9.95
CA ARG A 48 -13.83 -7.86 -10.29
C ARG A 48 -14.46 -9.05 -9.55
N SER A 49 -13.70 -9.77 -8.73
CA SER A 49 -14.21 -10.92 -7.96
C SER A 49 -13.23 -11.35 -6.86
N PRO A 50 -13.70 -12.11 -5.86
CA PRO A 50 -12.84 -12.73 -4.84
C PRO A 50 -11.72 -13.58 -5.48
N ASP A 51 -12.05 -14.38 -6.50
CA ASP A 51 -11.07 -15.19 -7.23
C ASP A 51 -9.95 -14.35 -7.85
N VAL A 52 -10.27 -13.15 -8.35
CA VAL A 52 -9.28 -12.26 -8.95
C VAL A 52 -8.42 -11.61 -7.88
N ILE A 53 -8.99 -11.21 -6.75
CA ILE A 53 -8.23 -10.66 -5.62
C ILE A 53 -7.25 -11.72 -5.10
N ALA A 54 -7.74 -12.94 -4.82
CA ALA A 54 -6.90 -14.06 -4.42
C ALA A 54 -5.83 -14.39 -5.47
N ARG A 55 -6.19 -14.40 -6.76
CA ARG A 55 -5.22 -14.62 -7.84
C ARG A 55 -4.09 -13.59 -7.82
N VAL A 56 -4.42 -12.30 -7.73
CA VAL A 56 -3.40 -11.22 -7.75
C VAL A 56 -2.51 -11.29 -6.50
N THR A 57 -3.08 -11.54 -5.33
CA THR A 57 -2.30 -11.73 -4.09
C THR A 57 -1.37 -12.94 -4.21
N ARG A 58 -1.85 -14.08 -4.69
CA ARG A 58 -1.02 -15.27 -4.93
C ARG A 58 0.11 -14.97 -5.91
N GLU A 59 -0.21 -14.36 -7.06
CA GLU A 59 0.76 -14.04 -8.10
C GLU A 59 1.84 -13.08 -7.57
N ALA A 60 1.49 -12.09 -6.74
CA ALA A 60 2.49 -11.21 -6.10
C ALA A 60 3.48 -11.97 -5.20
N VAL A 61 3.02 -12.98 -4.44
CA VAL A 61 3.89 -13.84 -3.63
C VAL A 61 4.73 -14.78 -4.50
N GLU A 62 4.16 -15.33 -5.58
CA GLU A 62 4.89 -16.15 -6.55
C GLU A 62 6.01 -15.34 -7.23
N ASP A 63 5.77 -14.07 -7.53
CA ASP A 63 6.76 -13.15 -8.09
C ASP A 63 7.91 -12.91 -7.10
N ALA A 64 7.61 -12.65 -5.82
CA ALA A 64 8.62 -12.51 -4.78
C ALA A 64 9.49 -13.76 -4.63
N VAL A 65 8.90 -14.95 -4.75
CA VAL A 65 9.65 -16.22 -4.73
C VAL A 65 10.59 -16.33 -5.95
N ARG A 66 10.13 -15.90 -7.14
CA ARG A 66 10.96 -15.87 -8.35
C ARG A 66 12.13 -14.89 -8.22
N ASP A 67 11.95 -13.81 -7.48
CA ASP A 67 12.98 -12.84 -7.14
C ASP A 67 13.87 -13.27 -5.95
N ASN A 68 13.70 -14.51 -5.48
CA ASN A 68 14.45 -15.10 -4.36
C ASN A 68 14.27 -14.36 -3.02
N ILE A 69 13.15 -13.67 -2.85
CA ILE A 69 12.75 -13.07 -1.58
C ILE A 69 12.40 -14.16 -0.57
N ARG A 70 12.87 -14.00 0.68
CA ARG A 70 12.63 -14.94 1.79
C ARG A 70 11.62 -14.42 2.81
N TYR A 71 11.54 -13.10 2.93
CA TYR A 71 10.60 -12.38 3.78
C TYR A 71 10.03 -11.21 3.00
N MET A 72 8.70 -11.09 2.95
CA MET A 72 8.01 -9.99 2.28
C MET A 72 6.90 -9.42 3.17
N GLU A 73 6.89 -8.10 3.30
CA GLU A 73 5.71 -7.36 3.76
C GLU A 73 4.93 -6.84 2.55
N LEU A 74 3.84 -7.50 2.20
CA LEU A 74 2.99 -7.12 1.09
C LEU A 74 1.97 -6.07 1.57
N ARG A 75 2.14 -4.83 1.10
CA ARG A 75 1.19 -3.74 1.33
C ARG A 75 0.03 -3.82 0.34
N PHE A 76 -1.19 -3.54 0.80
CA PHE A 76 -2.37 -3.45 -0.06
C PHE A 76 -3.35 -2.40 0.46
N THR A 77 -4.20 -1.86 -0.41
CA THR A 77 -5.21 -0.86 -0.04
C THR A 77 -6.61 -1.49 -0.06
N PRO A 78 -7.18 -1.91 1.08
CA PRO A 78 -8.47 -2.62 1.12
C PRO A 78 -9.61 -1.83 0.46
N VAL A 79 -9.65 -0.52 0.68
CA VAL A 79 -10.68 0.37 0.11
C VAL A 79 -10.68 0.35 -1.41
N ALA A 80 -9.50 0.27 -2.04
CA ALA A 80 -9.40 0.23 -3.50
C ALA A 80 -9.96 -1.08 -4.08
N LEU A 81 -9.72 -2.20 -3.40
CA LEU A 81 -10.26 -3.51 -3.78
C LEU A 81 -11.77 -3.59 -3.54
N SER A 82 -12.24 -3.07 -2.40
CA SER A 82 -13.67 -3.01 -2.04
C SER A 82 -14.48 -2.20 -3.05
N ARG A 83 -14.00 -1.01 -3.44
CA ARG A 83 -14.73 -0.09 -4.35
C ARG A 83 -14.97 -0.66 -5.75
N ALA A 84 -14.16 -1.62 -6.21
CA ALA A 84 -14.26 -2.17 -7.56
C ALA A 84 -15.62 -2.85 -7.84
N GLU A 85 -16.21 -3.51 -6.83
CA GLU A 85 -17.52 -4.16 -6.91
C GLU A 85 -18.41 -3.91 -5.67
N ARG A 86 -17.99 -2.99 -4.78
CA ARG A 86 -18.63 -2.73 -3.48
C ARG A 86 -18.62 -3.94 -2.55
N PHE A 87 -17.53 -4.70 -2.56
CA PHE A 87 -17.34 -5.79 -1.61
C PHE A 87 -17.23 -5.25 -0.18
N PRO A 88 -17.72 -5.99 0.84
CA PRO A 88 -17.47 -5.64 2.23
C PRO A 88 -15.96 -5.56 2.51
N LEU A 89 -15.52 -4.55 3.27
CA LEU A 89 -14.10 -4.35 3.57
C LEU A 89 -13.48 -5.55 4.31
N HIS A 90 -14.23 -6.12 5.25
CA HIS A 90 -13.84 -7.32 5.98
C HIS A 90 -13.49 -8.47 5.03
N ASP A 91 -14.40 -8.82 4.12
CA ASP A 91 -14.23 -9.95 3.20
C ASP A 91 -13.02 -9.74 2.28
N VAL A 92 -12.82 -8.52 1.78
CA VAL A 92 -11.66 -8.19 0.95
C VAL A 92 -10.35 -8.42 1.70
N MET A 93 -10.27 -7.99 2.96
CA MET A 93 -9.07 -8.20 3.78
C MET A 93 -8.86 -9.68 4.08
N GLU A 94 -9.93 -10.40 4.40
CA GLU A 94 -9.91 -11.86 4.62
C GLU A 94 -9.41 -12.62 3.38
N TRP A 95 -9.89 -12.30 2.18
CA TRP A 95 -9.43 -12.94 0.93
C TRP A 95 -7.94 -12.71 0.66
N VAL A 96 -7.43 -11.50 0.97
CA VAL A 96 -6.00 -11.20 0.85
C VAL A 96 -5.20 -11.98 1.88
N CYS A 97 -5.63 -12.01 3.15
CA CYS A 97 -5.00 -12.79 4.22
C CYS A 97 -4.93 -14.27 3.88
N GLU A 98 -6.06 -14.89 3.53
CA GLU A 98 -6.13 -16.32 3.20
C GLU A 98 -5.21 -16.65 2.01
N SER A 99 -5.29 -15.86 0.94
CA SER A 99 -4.49 -16.11 -0.26
C SER A 99 -3.00 -15.93 0.00
N ALA A 100 -2.59 -14.91 0.75
CA ALA A 100 -1.20 -14.67 1.09
C ALA A 100 -0.64 -15.82 1.95
N ASN A 101 -1.34 -16.20 3.02
CA ASN A 101 -0.92 -17.24 3.95
C ASN A 101 -0.80 -18.61 3.26
N ARG A 102 -1.81 -18.99 2.48
CA ARG A 102 -1.79 -20.27 1.74
C ARG A 102 -0.65 -20.33 0.72
N THR A 103 -0.35 -19.20 0.07
CA THR A 103 0.75 -19.14 -0.91
C THR A 103 2.11 -19.16 -0.22
N ALA A 104 2.24 -18.42 0.89
CA ALA A 104 3.43 -18.41 1.73
C ALA A 104 3.79 -19.82 2.24
N GLU A 105 2.81 -20.57 2.76
CA GLU A 105 2.99 -21.96 3.20
C GLU A 105 3.48 -22.86 2.05
N LYS A 106 2.83 -22.77 0.88
CA LYS A 106 3.16 -23.57 -0.29
C LYS A 106 4.61 -23.36 -0.75
N PHE A 107 5.09 -22.12 -0.75
CA PHE A 107 6.42 -21.78 -1.25
C PHE A 107 7.49 -21.64 -0.16
N ARG A 108 7.12 -21.80 1.12
CA ARG A 108 8.01 -21.65 2.29
C ARG A 108 8.74 -20.30 2.28
N ILE A 109 7.97 -19.23 2.06
CA ILE A 109 8.39 -17.83 2.16
C ILE A 109 7.62 -17.20 3.33
N ASP A 110 8.28 -16.35 4.11
CA ASP A 110 7.60 -15.61 5.17
C ASP A 110 6.90 -14.39 4.57
N VAL A 111 5.57 -14.32 4.69
CA VAL A 111 4.79 -13.17 4.22
C VAL A 111 4.03 -12.56 5.37
N LYS A 112 4.12 -11.23 5.49
CA LYS A 112 3.30 -10.39 6.36
C LYS A 112 2.56 -9.36 5.53
N LEU A 113 1.47 -8.84 6.08
CA LEU A 113 0.58 -7.91 5.38
C LEU A 113 0.55 -6.55 6.06
N ILE A 114 0.50 -5.50 5.24
CA ILE A 114 0.31 -4.12 5.69
C ILE A 114 -0.94 -3.57 5.02
N ALA A 115 -1.93 -3.16 5.82
CA ALA A 115 -3.14 -2.52 5.30
C ALA A 115 -2.88 -1.02 5.15
N SER A 116 -2.94 -0.53 3.91
CA SER A 116 -2.67 0.85 3.55
C SER A 116 -3.96 1.64 3.34
N VAL A 117 -3.99 2.88 3.80
CA VAL A 117 -5.07 3.86 3.58
C VAL A 117 -4.58 5.00 2.70
N ASN A 118 -5.47 5.65 1.96
CA ASN A 118 -5.11 6.79 1.12
C ASN A 118 -5.42 8.11 1.83
N ARG A 119 -4.46 9.02 1.87
CA ARG A 119 -4.62 10.34 2.50
C ARG A 119 -5.61 11.30 1.83
N HIS A 120 -5.99 11.01 0.58
CA HIS A 120 -7.03 11.74 -0.16
C HIS A 120 -8.43 11.12 -0.01
N GLU A 121 -8.55 10.07 0.81
CA GLU A 121 -9.82 9.49 1.25
C GLU A 121 -10.12 9.95 2.68
N SER A 122 -11.33 9.67 3.16
CA SER A 122 -11.78 10.19 4.44
C SER A 122 -11.17 9.42 5.63
N PRO A 123 -10.84 10.09 6.75
CA PRO A 123 -10.36 9.42 7.96
C PRO A 123 -11.30 8.33 8.49
N GLU A 124 -12.62 8.46 8.30
CA GLU A 124 -13.61 7.47 8.75
C GLU A 124 -13.46 6.13 8.01
N LEU A 125 -13.03 6.14 6.74
CA LEU A 125 -12.69 4.92 6.02
C LEU A 125 -11.39 4.31 6.56
N ALA A 126 -10.41 5.15 6.90
CA ALA A 126 -9.15 4.68 7.48
C ALA A 126 -9.35 4.08 8.88
N GLU A 127 -10.25 4.63 9.69
CA GLU A 127 -10.63 4.09 10.99
C GLU A 127 -11.23 2.67 10.86
N GLN A 128 -12.13 2.46 9.90
CA GLN A 128 -12.69 1.13 9.61
C GLN A 128 -11.59 0.13 9.20
N VAL A 129 -10.64 0.54 8.36
CA VAL A 129 -9.52 -0.31 7.94
C VAL A 129 -8.61 -0.64 9.14
N ALA A 130 -8.29 0.36 9.97
CA ALA A 130 -7.47 0.18 11.16
C ALA A 130 -8.10 -0.78 12.17
N TRP A 131 -9.40 -0.64 12.40
CA TRP A 131 -10.17 -1.52 13.28
C TRP A 131 -10.19 -2.98 12.77
N LEU A 132 -10.42 -3.19 11.47
CA LEU A 132 -10.35 -4.54 10.89
C LEU A 132 -8.93 -5.12 10.96
N ALA A 133 -7.91 -4.30 10.65
CA ALA A 133 -6.52 -4.72 10.69
C ALA A 133 -6.07 -5.18 12.08
N SER A 134 -6.50 -4.49 13.14
CA SER A 134 -6.14 -4.86 14.51
C SER A 134 -6.74 -6.20 14.94
N GLY A 135 -7.91 -6.56 14.41
CA GLY A 135 -8.57 -7.86 14.61
C GLY A 135 -8.02 -9.00 13.74
N MET A 136 -7.14 -8.73 12.78
CA MET A 136 -6.61 -9.71 11.81
C MET A 136 -5.09 -9.94 11.97
N GLN A 137 -4.53 -9.62 13.12
CA GLN A 137 -3.08 -9.78 13.40
C GLN A 137 -2.64 -11.26 13.37
N ASP A 138 -3.48 -12.16 13.88
CA ASP A 138 -3.29 -13.61 13.82
C ASP A 138 -3.39 -14.17 12.39
N GLN A 139 -4.01 -13.42 11.48
CA GLN A 139 -4.09 -13.71 10.05
C GLN A 139 -2.93 -13.09 9.24
N GLY A 140 -1.95 -12.48 9.91
CA GLY A 140 -0.71 -12.02 9.28
C GLY A 140 -0.62 -10.52 8.99
N ILE A 141 -1.64 -9.72 9.34
CA ILE A 141 -1.53 -8.25 9.29
C ILE A 141 -0.62 -7.77 10.42
N VAL A 142 0.45 -7.05 10.09
CA VAL A 142 1.43 -6.58 11.07
C VAL A 142 1.49 -5.07 11.19
N GLY A 143 0.87 -4.34 10.26
CA GLY A 143 0.90 -2.89 10.33
C GLY A 143 -0.09 -2.17 9.45
N LEU A 144 -0.15 -0.85 9.68
CA LEU A 144 -0.84 0.12 8.85
C LEU A 144 0.14 1.00 8.09
N ASP A 145 -0.32 1.47 6.95
CA ASP A 145 0.36 2.45 6.11
C ASP A 145 -0.59 3.57 5.66
N ILE A 146 -0.03 4.74 5.35
CA ILE A 146 -0.73 5.81 4.64
C ILE A 146 0.03 6.21 3.38
N ALA A 147 -0.62 6.04 2.25
CA ALA A 147 -0.09 6.30 0.92
C ALA A 147 -0.94 7.34 0.16
N GLY A 148 -0.72 7.45 -1.15
CA GLY A 148 -1.48 8.32 -2.06
C GLY A 148 -0.81 9.68 -2.31
N ASN A 149 -1.60 10.67 -2.70
CA ASN A 149 -1.13 11.99 -3.12
C ASN A 149 -0.59 12.82 -1.94
N GLU A 150 0.68 12.60 -1.59
CA GLU A 150 1.39 13.33 -0.54
C GLU A 150 1.49 14.83 -0.81
N ALA A 151 1.62 15.24 -2.07
CA ALA A 151 1.84 16.63 -2.44
C ALA A 151 0.66 17.55 -2.07
N GLU A 152 -0.56 17.02 -2.06
CA GLU A 152 -1.78 17.83 -1.89
C GLU A 152 -2.54 17.53 -0.59
N PHE A 153 -2.21 16.46 0.13
CA PHE A 153 -2.97 16.00 1.28
C PHE A 153 -2.05 15.68 2.48
N SER A 154 -2.39 16.23 3.64
CA SER A 154 -1.65 16.03 4.89
C SER A 154 -2.01 14.68 5.55
N GLY A 155 -1.04 14.09 6.27
CA GLY A 155 -1.24 12.89 7.09
C GLY A 155 -1.82 13.20 8.48
N LYS A 156 -1.70 14.43 8.99
CA LYS A 156 -2.17 14.83 10.33
C LYS A 156 -3.58 14.37 10.69
N PRO A 157 -4.60 14.43 9.80
CA PRO A 157 -5.96 13.99 10.13
C PRO A 157 -6.04 12.52 10.57
N PHE A 158 -5.06 11.69 10.19
CA PHE A 158 -5.01 10.26 10.48
C PHE A 158 -4.24 9.94 11.77
N ALA A 159 -3.58 10.93 12.39
CA ALA A 159 -2.75 10.70 13.58
C ALA A 159 -3.47 9.98 14.75
N PRO A 160 -4.75 10.28 15.08
CA PRO A 160 -5.46 9.53 16.12
C PRO A 160 -5.62 8.05 15.77
N ILE A 161 -5.92 7.74 14.51
CA ILE A 161 -6.13 6.36 14.02
C ILE A 161 -4.82 5.57 14.12
N PHE A 162 -3.71 6.20 13.74
CA PHE A 162 -2.39 5.59 13.76
C PHE A 162 -1.91 5.34 15.20
N ARG A 163 -2.24 6.25 16.13
CA ARG A 163 -1.99 6.04 17.57
C ARG A 163 -2.75 4.83 18.10
N GLU A 164 -4.05 4.75 17.83
CA GLU A 164 -4.90 3.63 18.27
C GLU A 164 -4.42 2.30 17.67
N ALA A 165 -4.02 2.29 16.40
CA ALA A 165 -3.44 1.11 15.76
C ALA A 165 -2.19 0.61 16.52
N LYS A 166 -1.28 1.52 16.92
CA LYS A 166 -0.11 1.15 17.73
C LYS A 166 -0.49 0.63 19.12
N GLU A 167 -1.48 1.25 19.77
CA GLU A 167 -2.00 0.79 21.06
C GLU A 167 -2.61 -0.61 20.96
N SER A 168 -3.17 -0.97 19.80
CA SER A 168 -3.68 -2.33 19.50
C SER A 168 -2.61 -3.37 19.13
N GLY A 169 -1.34 -2.96 19.02
CA GLY A 169 -0.21 -3.83 18.71
C GLY A 169 0.32 -3.76 17.27
N LEU A 170 -0.37 -3.08 16.37
CA LEU A 170 0.09 -2.91 14.99
C LEU A 170 1.33 -2.01 14.90
N LYS A 171 2.17 -2.26 13.89
CA LYS A 171 3.22 -1.33 13.47
C LYS A 171 2.67 -0.29 12.51
N VAL A 172 3.41 0.80 12.37
CA VAL A 172 3.04 1.90 11.48
C VAL A 172 4.21 2.23 10.55
N THR A 173 3.94 2.24 9.25
CA THR A 173 4.79 2.90 8.27
C THR A 173 4.03 4.05 7.62
N VAL A 174 4.73 5.06 7.10
CA VAL A 174 4.12 6.26 6.53
C VAL A 174 4.90 6.64 5.28
N HIS A 175 4.24 6.74 4.11
CA HIS A 175 4.87 7.35 2.95
C HIS A 175 5.09 8.83 3.25
N ALA A 176 6.35 9.27 3.26
CA ALA A 176 6.67 10.67 3.53
C ALA A 176 7.99 11.06 2.87
N GLY A 177 8.09 12.31 2.42
CA GLY A 177 9.29 12.83 1.77
C GLY A 177 9.55 12.21 0.39
N GLU A 178 8.51 11.72 -0.28
CA GLU A 178 8.56 11.25 -1.67
C GLU A 178 8.17 12.40 -2.60
N TRP A 179 6.96 12.92 -2.43
CA TRP A 179 6.40 14.06 -3.17
C TRP A 179 6.21 15.30 -2.30
N GLY A 180 6.22 15.12 -0.97
CA GLY A 180 6.37 16.19 0.03
C GLY A 180 7.83 16.43 0.41
N GLY A 181 8.12 17.51 1.13
CA GLY A 181 9.48 17.81 1.58
C GLY A 181 9.83 17.13 2.91
N ALA A 182 10.97 17.54 3.50
CA ALA A 182 11.44 17.03 4.78
C ALA A 182 10.44 17.27 5.94
N GLU A 183 9.59 18.30 5.85
CA GLU A 183 8.53 18.58 6.81
C GLU A 183 7.52 17.44 6.94
N ASN A 184 7.23 16.74 5.84
CA ASN A 184 6.33 15.59 5.88
C ASN A 184 6.97 14.39 6.58
N VAL A 185 8.29 14.22 6.43
CA VAL A 185 9.05 13.20 7.17
C VAL A 185 9.04 13.51 8.67
N ARG A 186 9.25 14.79 9.04
CA ARG A 186 9.11 15.23 10.43
C ARG A 186 7.72 14.94 10.99
N GLU A 187 6.67 15.29 10.24
CA GLU A 187 5.27 15.02 10.62
C GLU A 187 5.01 13.53 10.80
N ALA A 188 5.52 12.69 9.90
CA ALA A 188 5.39 11.24 10.00
C ALA A 188 6.01 10.70 11.30
N ILE A 189 7.21 11.18 11.66
CA ILE A 189 7.92 10.77 12.87
C ILE A 189 7.23 11.29 14.15
N GLU A 190 6.96 12.59 14.22
CA GLU A 190 6.53 13.26 15.46
C GLU A 190 5.03 13.19 15.70
N VAL A 191 4.22 13.21 14.64
CA VAL A 191 2.76 13.33 14.72
C VAL A 191 2.07 12.00 14.49
N LEU A 192 2.43 11.29 13.42
CA LEU A 192 1.84 9.97 13.11
C LEU A 192 2.52 8.82 13.89
N GLY A 193 3.69 9.07 14.48
CA GLY A 193 4.41 8.09 15.27
C GLY A 193 4.93 6.92 14.42
N ALA A 194 5.40 7.21 13.21
CA ALA A 194 5.87 6.20 12.28
C ALA A 194 7.03 5.36 12.85
N ASP A 195 6.93 4.03 12.74
CA ASP A 195 8.04 3.12 13.02
C ASP A 195 9.03 3.07 11.83
N ARG A 196 8.51 3.25 10.61
CA ARG A 196 9.29 3.38 9.37
C ARG A 196 8.73 4.47 8.46
N ILE A 197 9.58 4.99 7.59
CA ILE A 197 9.21 5.95 6.55
C ILE A 197 9.31 5.28 5.18
N GLY A 198 8.19 5.28 4.44
CA GLY A 198 8.19 4.97 3.02
C GLY A 198 8.91 6.08 2.24
N HIS A 199 9.91 5.72 1.45
CA HIS A 199 10.77 6.64 0.70
C HIS A 199 11.69 7.48 1.59
N GLY A 200 11.25 8.67 2.01
CA GLY A 200 12.05 9.67 2.72
C GLY A 200 13.18 10.30 1.90
N VAL A 201 13.12 10.21 0.57
CA VAL A 201 14.20 10.67 -0.33
C VAL A 201 14.48 12.17 -0.23
N ARG A 202 13.49 12.98 0.17
CA ARG A 202 13.61 14.43 0.35
C ARG A 202 13.98 14.86 1.78
N ILE A 203 14.28 13.92 2.68
CA ILE A 203 14.71 14.25 4.05
C ILE A 203 15.95 15.16 4.08
N MET A 204 16.83 15.02 3.08
CA MET A 204 18.08 15.76 2.99
C MET A 204 17.90 17.27 2.74
N GLU A 205 16.68 17.73 2.50
CA GLU A 205 16.35 19.16 2.36
C GLU A 205 16.39 19.91 3.70
N ASP A 206 16.33 19.22 4.85
CA ASP A 206 16.46 19.83 6.19
C ASP A 206 17.33 18.98 7.13
N GLU A 207 18.53 19.49 7.46
CA GLU A 207 19.48 18.84 8.37
C GLU A 207 18.90 18.55 9.76
N ASN A 208 17.94 19.35 10.23
CA ASN A 208 17.28 19.12 11.52
C ASN A 208 16.37 17.89 11.48
N VAL A 209 15.74 17.59 10.33
CA VAL A 209 14.93 16.38 10.16
C VAL A 209 15.83 15.16 10.06
N VAL A 210 17.00 15.28 9.40
CA VAL A 210 18.02 14.22 9.39
C VAL A 210 18.49 13.91 10.82
N ALA A 211 18.79 14.95 11.62
CA ALA A 211 19.19 14.79 13.01
C ALA A 211 18.08 14.11 13.85
N LEU A 212 16.83 14.53 13.68
CA LEU A 212 15.66 13.91 14.32
C LEU A 212 15.54 12.42 13.95
N ALA A 213 15.58 12.08 12.66
CA ALA A 213 15.46 10.70 12.21
C ALA A 213 16.59 9.81 12.77
N LYS A 214 17.81 10.35 12.84
CA LYS A 214 18.95 9.68 13.46
C LYS A 214 18.76 9.47 14.96
N GLU A 215 18.27 10.49 15.68
CA GLU A 215 17.97 10.40 17.11
C GLU A 215 16.90 9.33 17.40
N ARG A 216 15.86 9.27 16.56
CA ARG A 216 14.75 8.32 16.69
C ARG A 216 15.06 6.92 16.17
N GLY A 217 16.19 6.72 15.49
CA GLY A 217 16.52 5.44 14.86
C GLY A 217 15.54 5.06 13.75
N THR A 218 15.01 6.06 13.03
CA THR A 218 14.00 5.87 11.99
C THR A 218 14.56 5.05 10.82
N VAL A 219 13.81 4.02 10.40
CA VAL A 219 14.13 3.19 9.23
C VAL A 219 13.44 3.77 7.99
N PHE A 220 14.16 3.79 6.86
CA PHE A 220 13.65 4.27 5.56
C PHE A 220 13.52 3.11 4.57
N GLU A 221 12.35 3.00 3.93
CA GLU A 221 12.05 2.04 2.88
C GLU A 221 12.39 2.68 1.52
N VAL A 222 13.64 2.55 1.08
CA VAL A 222 14.17 3.23 -0.13
C VAL A 222 13.69 2.52 -1.40
N CYS A 223 13.06 3.29 -2.30
CA CYS A 223 12.57 2.89 -3.61
C CYS A 223 12.99 3.93 -4.65
#